data_AF-A0A1Z8JVI5-F1
#
_entry.id   AF-A0A1Z8JVI5-F1
#
_cell.length_a   1.000
_cell.length_b   1.000
_cell.length_c   1.000
_cell.angle_alpha   90.00
_cell.angle_beta   90.00
_cell.angle_gamma   90.00
#
_symmetry.space_group_name_H-M   'P 1'
#
loop_
_entity.id
_entity.type
_entity.pdbx_description
1 polymer ?
#
loop_
_entity_poly.entity_id
_entity_poly.type
_entity_poly.pdbx_seq_one_letter_code
_entity_poly.pdbx_strand_id
1 'polypeptide(L)'
;MAANKSVRKEMGFLMTTLRKVVGAVEMMLFDTRVVGPVSILILVFEAILLEVIIRRVPYTEIDYSTYMQQVTQIEQGELDYDLIGGDTGPIVYPGGYVFIYSWMKVLTGGMEELWKGQELFRVLYLLTMGLTLAVYLNIQEPYRVPPYVMYLLAISKRLHSIYVLRLFNDCFTTFFMYWMLCLRSEHQDECPTLPSWTPTGGVFPQQREPDAELGDAVVWMSTILWN
;
A
#
# COMPACT_ATOMS: atom_id res chain seq x y z
N MET A 1 -5.09 42.89 41.10
CA MET A 1 -3.82 42.10 41.06
C MET A 1 -4.03 40.58 40.96
N ALA A 2 -4.98 39.97 41.68
CA ALA A 2 -5.20 38.51 41.65
C ALA A 2 -5.59 37.94 40.27
N ALA A 3 -6.46 38.63 39.52
CA ALA A 3 -6.89 38.19 38.19
C ALA A 3 -5.73 38.08 37.18
N ASN A 4 -4.78 39.02 37.18
CA ASN A 4 -3.60 38.99 36.30
C ASN A 4 -2.65 37.82 36.65
N LYS A 5 -2.57 37.45 37.94
CA LYS A 5 -1.77 36.29 38.39
C LYS A 5 -2.40 34.96 38.00
N SER A 6 -3.74 34.87 38.04
CA SER A 6 -4.51 33.70 37.55
C SER A 6 -4.35 33.51 36.05
N VAL A 7 -4.58 34.59 35.27
CA VAL A 7 -4.43 34.58 33.81
C VAL A 7 -3.01 34.21 33.39
N ARG A 8 -1.98 34.73 34.07
CA ARG A 8 -0.58 34.36 33.79
C ARG A 8 -0.28 32.89 34.07
N LYS A 9 -0.90 32.30 35.11
CA LYS A 9 -0.74 30.88 35.45
C LYS A 9 -1.42 29.98 34.42
N GLU A 10 -2.64 30.32 34.00
CA GLU A 10 -3.37 29.60 32.94
C GLU A 10 -2.64 29.70 31.60
N MET A 11 -2.15 30.88 31.24
CA MET A 11 -1.39 31.07 30.01
C MET A 11 -0.07 30.29 30.03
N GLY A 12 0.62 30.21 31.17
CA GLY A 12 1.80 29.36 31.34
C GLY A 12 1.48 27.86 31.23
N PHE A 13 0.35 27.42 31.79
CA PHE A 13 -0.13 26.04 31.64
C PHE A 13 -0.50 25.70 30.19
N LEU A 14 -1.17 26.62 29.48
CA LEU A 14 -1.50 26.47 28.07
C LEU A 14 -0.25 26.40 27.20
N MET A 15 0.72 27.29 27.38
CA MET A 15 1.96 27.27 26.59
C MET A 15 2.81 26.02 26.84
N THR A 16 2.85 25.52 28.08
CA THR A 16 3.55 24.27 28.39
C THR A 16 2.83 23.05 27.81
N THR A 17 1.49 23.04 27.85
CA THR A 17 0.69 21.99 27.21
C THR A 17 0.87 22.01 25.69
N LEU A 18 0.79 23.19 25.07
CA LEU A 18 1.00 23.37 23.63
C LEU A 18 2.39 22.88 23.20
N ARG A 19 3.45 23.27 23.94
CA ARG A 19 4.81 22.82 23.63
C ARG A 19 4.96 21.30 23.72
N LYS A 20 4.31 20.66 24.69
CA LYS A 20 4.28 19.19 24.81
C LYS A 20 3.56 18.54 23.62
N VAL A 21 2.42 19.10 23.21
CA VAL A 21 1.66 18.61 22.04
C VAL A 21 2.48 18.75 20.76
N VAL A 22 3.10 19.91 20.52
CA VAL A 22 3.96 20.14 19.36
C VAL A 22 5.14 19.17 19.36
N GLY A 23 5.81 18.99 20.49
CA GLY A 23 6.92 18.03 20.60
C GLY A 23 6.48 16.58 20.38
N ALA A 24 5.28 16.20 20.81
CA ALA A 24 4.73 14.87 20.55
C ALA A 24 4.39 14.66 19.06
N VAL A 25 3.85 15.69 18.39
CA VAL A 25 3.58 15.64 16.95
C VAL A 25 4.88 15.56 16.16
N GLU A 26 5.88 16.36 16.50
CA GLU A 26 7.19 16.33 15.86
C GLU A 26 7.86 14.96 16.02
N MET A 27 7.77 14.37 17.22
CA MET A 27 8.22 13.01 17.47
C MET A 27 7.47 11.99 16.60
N MET A 28 6.14 12.06 16.53
CA MET A 28 5.36 11.13 15.70
C MET A 28 5.65 11.27 14.20
N LEU A 29 5.98 12.46 13.73
CA LEU A 29 6.23 12.70 12.30
C LEU A 29 7.65 12.36 11.86
N PHE A 30 8.64 12.58 12.73
CA PHE A 30 10.06 12.55 12.35
C PHE A 30 10.93 11.61 13.17
N ASP A 31 10.50 11.15 14.34
CA ASP A 31 11.30 10.24 15.17
C ASP A 31 11.22 8.81 14.64
N THR A 32 12.36 8.27 14.23
CA THR A 32 12.49 6.91 13.70
C THR A 32 12.24 5.83 14.75
N ARG A 33 12.33 6.17 16.04
CA ARG A 33 12.15 5.22 17.17
C ARG A 33 10.72 4.78 17.37
N VAL A 34 9.75 5.59 16.93
CA VAL A 34 8.32 5.30 17.12
C VAL A 34 7.70 4.54 15.94
N VAL A 35 8.46 4.23 14.89
CA VAL A 35 7.97 3.60 13.66
C VAL A 35 7.27 2.26 13.89
N GLY A 36 7.81 1.41 14.78
CA GLY A 36 7.18 0.13 15.14
C GLY A 36 5.77 0.29 15.71
N PRO A 37 5.62 0.99 16.86
CA PRO A 37 4.31 1.29 17.43
C PRO A 37 3.37 2.02 16.46
N VAL A 38 3.89 2.98 15.69
CA VAL A 38 3.12 3.71 14.66
C VAL A 38 2.57 2.77 13.59
N SER A 39 3.35 1.79 13.13
CA SER A 39 2.90 0.80 12.14
C SER A 39 1.67 0.02 12.62
N ILE A 40 1.68 -0.41 13.88
CA ILE A 40 0.55 -1.14 14.48
C ILE A 40 -0.69 -0.23 14.56
N LEU A 41 -0.52 1.02 14.98
CA LEU A 41 -1.62 1.99 15.04
C LEU A 41 -2.22 2.25 13.67
N ILE A 42 -1.39 2.36 12.62
CA ILE A 42 -1.83 2.50 11.24
C ILE A 42 -2.67 1.28 10.84
N LEU A 43 -2.21 0.05 11.08
CA LEU A 43 -2.98 -1.15 10.71
C LEU A 43 -4.34 -1.23 11.41
N VAL A 44 -4.39 -0.91 12.69
CA VAL A 44 -5.67 -0.89 13.44
C VAL A 44 -6.59 0.19 12.91
N PHE A 45 -6.06 1.38 12.64
CA PHE A 45 -6.84 2.47 12.06
C PHE A 45 -7.39 2.10 10.67
N GLU A 46 -6.55 1.56 9.79
CA GLU A 46 -6.94 1.11 8.45
C GLU A 46 -8.00 0.01 8.50
N ALA A 47 -7.88 -0.96 9.43
CA ALA A 47 -8.89 -2.02 9.58
C ALA A 47 -10.28 -1.45 9.91
N ILE A 48 -10.33 -0.45 10.81
CA ILE A 48 -11.58 0.24 11.17
C ILE A 48 -12.07 1.11 10.00
N LEU A 49 -11.17 1.86 9.36
CA LEU A 49 -11.50 2.76 8.27
C LEU A 49 -12.10 2.00 7.08
N LEU A 50 -11.50 0.89 6.69
CA LEU A 50 -11.99 0.05 5.59
C LEU A 50 -13.37 -0.53 5.88
N GLU A 51 -13.61 -0.99 7.11
CA GLU A 51 -14.94 -1.46 7.54
C GLU A 51 -15.99 -0.34 7.44
N VAL A 52 -15.62 0.88 7.83
CA VAL A 52 -16.49 2.05 7.68
C VAL A 52 -16.74 2.36 6.20
N ILE A 53 -15.72 2.30 5.34
CA ILE A 53 -15.85 2.55 3.90
C ILE A 53 -16.80 1.53 3.27
N ILE A 54 -16.61 0.24 3.51
CA ILE A 54 -17.47 -0.83 2.96
C ILE A 54 -18.94 -0.62 3.35
N ARG A 55 -19.22 -0.18 4.58
CA ARG A 55 -20.59 0.03 5.06
C ARG A 55 -21.23 1.34 4.61
N ARG A 56 -20.44 2.36 4.28
CA ARG A 56 -20.92 3.74 4.08
C ARG A 56 -20.82 4.23 2.64
N VAL A 57 -19.93 3.64 1.85
CA VAL A 57 -19.71 4.03 0.46
C VAL A 57 -20.28 2.94 -0.44
N PRO A 58 -21.16 3.28 -1.39
CA PRO A 58 -21.69 2.29 -2.31
C PRO A 58 -20.56 1.70 -3.16
N TYR A 59 -20.67 0.40 -3.42
CA TYR A 59 -19.76 -0.29 -4.32
C TYR A 59 -19.81 0.34 -5.73
N THR A 60 -18.64 0.50 -6.33
CA THR A 60 -18.50 1.03 -7.69
C THR A 60 -17.98 -0.07 -8.59
N GLU A 61 -18.91 -0.73 -9.27
CA GLU A 61 -18.58 -1.79 -10.21
C GLU A 61 -17.79 -1.23 -11.39
N ILE A 62 -16.58 -1.75 -11.59
CA ILE A 62 -15.81 -1.49 -12.81
C ILE A 62 -15.49 -2.84 -13.46
N ASP A 63 -14.55 -3.60 -12.92
CA ASP A 63 -14.06 -4.81 -13.61
C ASP A 63 -14.46 -6.14 -12.95
N TYR A 64 -14.94 -6.13 -11.70
CA TYR A 64 -15.20 -7.38 -10.97
C TYR A 64 -16.23 -8.29 -11.66
N SER A 65 -17.30 -7.74 -12.21
CA SER A 65 -18.30 -8.50 -12.98
C SER A 65 -17.73 -9.03 -14.28
N THR A 66 -16.97 -8.22 -15.02
CA THR A 66 -16.21 -8.66 -16.18
C THR A 66 -15.31 -9.84 -15.83
N TYR A 67 -14.66 -9.82 -14.65
CA TYR A 67 -13.85 -10.94 -14.21
C TYR A 67 -14.67 -12.22 -14.00
N MET A 68 -15.86 -12.11 -13.41
CA MET A 68 -16.77 -13.25 -13.24
C MET A 68 -17.27 -13.78 -14.60
N GLN A 69 -17.54 -12.89 -15.57
CA GLN A 69 -17.96 -13.27 -16.93
C GLN A 69 -16.86 -14.03 -17.67
N GLN A 70 -15.62 -13.52 -17.63
CA GLN A 70 -14.46 -14.15 -18.25
C GLN A 70 -14.20 -15.55 -17.68
N VAL A 71 -14.22 -15.68 -16.34
CA VAL A 71 -14.07 -16.99 -15.68
C VAL A 71 -15.21 -17.94 -16.07
N THR A 72 -16.44 -17.44 -16.23
CA THR A 72 -17.59 -18.26 -16.67
C THR A 72 -17.40 -18.83 -18.07
N GLN A 73 -16.87 -18.04 -19.01
CA GLN A 73 -16.58 -18.52 -20.37
C GLN A 73 -15.53 -19.64 -20.35
N ILE A 74 -14.50 -19.49 -19.52
CA ILE A 74 -13.45 -20.52 -19.34
C ILE A 74 -14.04 -21.80 -18.76
N GLU A 75 -14.89 -21.69 -17.75
CA GLU A 75 -15.59 -22.85 -17.16
C GLU A 75 -16.52 -23.55 -18.17
N GLN A 76 -17.05 -22.82 -19.15
CA GLN A 76 -17.85 -23.37 -20.24
C GLN A 76 -17.02 -24.04 -21.33
N GLY A 77 -15.69 -24.01 -21.21
CA GLY A 77 -14.75 -24.71 -22.09
C GLY A 77 -14.05 -23.81 -23.11
N GLU A 78 -14.22 -22.49 -23.04
CA GLU A 78 -13.45 -21.57 -23.88
C GLU A 78 -12.02 -21.44 -23.35
N LEU A 79 -11.04 -21.76 -24.19
CA LEU A 79 -9.61 -21.73 -23.83
C LEU A 79 -8.82 -20.79 -24.73
N ASP A 80 -9.43 -20.29 -25.81
CA ASP A 80 -8.82 -19.29 -26.67
C ASP A 80 -8.99 -17.89 -26.03
N TYR A 81 -7.87 -17.33 -25.54
CA TYR A 81 -7.85 -16.04 -24.85
C TYR A 81 -8.34 -14.89 -25.73
N ASP A 82 -8.18 -15.00 -27.06
CA ASP A 82 -8.63 -13.97 -27.99
C ASP A 82 -10.17 -13.90 -28.07
N LEU A 83 -10.87 -14.96 -27.64
CA LEU A 83 -12.33 -15.06 -27.62
C LEU A 83 -12.94 -14.75 -26.26
N ILE A 84 -12.13 -14.64 -25.20
CA ILE A 84 -12.61 -14.42 -23.83
C ILE A 84 -12.68 -12.93 -23.53
N GLY A 85 -13.86 -12.45 -23.13
CA GLY A 85 -14.06 -11.05 -22.77
C GLY A 85 -15.22 -10.81 -21.82
N GLY A 86 -15.50 -9.56 -21.50
CA GLY A 86 -16.69 -9.16 -20.76
C GLY A 86 -17.01 -7.69 -20.99
N ASP A 87 -17.89 -7.14 -20.17
CA ASP A 87 -18.48 -5.81 -20.38
C ASP A 87 -17.43 -4.68 -20.46
N THR A 88 -16.29 -4.83 -19.77
CA THR A 88 -15.20 -3.85 -19.78
C THR A 88 -14.04 -4.17 -20.73
N GLY A 89 -14.09 -5.28 -21.46
CA GLY A 89 -13.11 -5.64 -22.49
C GLY A 89 -12.63 -7.09 -22.47
N PRO A 90 -11.64 -7.42 -23.32
CA PRO A 90 -11.05 -8.77 -23.40
C PRO A 90 -10.27 -9.13 -22.14
N ILE A 91 -10.00 -10.42 -21.94
CA ILE A 91 -9.09 -10.88 -20.90
C ILE A 91 -7.66 -10.42 -21.19
N VAL A 92 -7.02 -9.74 -20.23
CA VAL A 92 -5.64 -9.22 -20.37
C VAL A 92 -4.65 -9.82 -19.38
N TYR A 93 -5.15 -10.59 -18.41
CA TYR A 93 -4.34 -11.15 -17.34
C TYR A 93 -3.96 -12.61 -17.61
N PRO A 94 -2.77 -13.07 -17.16
CA PRO A 94 -2.31 -14.44 -17.37
C PRO A 94 -3.10 -15.44 -16.52
N GLY A 95 -2.97 -16.75 -16.77
CA GLY A 95 -3.77 -17.81 -16.13
C GLY A 95 -3.79 -17.84 -14.59
N GLY A 96 -2.80 -17.25 -13.90
CA GLY A 96 -2.85 -17.07 -12.44
C GLY A 96 -4.05 -16.23 -11.98
N TYR A 97 -4.44 -15.23 -12.77
CA TYR A 97 -5.67 -14.46 -12.54
C TYR A 97 -6.90 -15.36 -12.64
N VAL A 98 -6.99 -16.21 -13.67
CA VAL A 98 -8.11 -17.14 -13.84
C VAL A 98 -8.23 -18.05 -12.60
N PHE A 99 -7.11 -18.57 -12.09
CA PHE A 99 -7.10 -19.37 -10.87
C PHE A 99 -7.66 -18.61 -9.66
N ILE A 100 -7.16 -17.41 -9.39
CA ILE A 100 -7.60 -16.58 -8.24
C ILE A 100 -9.10 -16.26 -8.36
N TYR A 101 -9.56 -15.82 -9.52
CA TYR A 101 -10.94 -15.39 -9.72
C TYR A 101 -11.91 -16.57 -9.84
N SER A 102 -11.45 -17.77 -10.21
CA SER A 102 -12.25 -19.01 -10.08
C SER A 102 -12.54 -19.34 -8.62
N TRP A 103 -11.53 -19.27 -7.75
CA TRP A 103 -11.74 -19.45 -6.31
C TRP A 103 -12.67 -18.39 -5.73
N MET A 104 -12.49 -17.15 -6.16
CA MET A 104 -13.34 -16.07 -5.69
C MET A 104 -14.79 -16.24 -6.14
N LYS A 105 -15.03 -16.63 -7.39
CA LYS A 105 -16.36 -16.95 -7.90
C LYS A 105 -17.05 -18.02 -7.06
N VAL A 106 -16.33 -19.07 -6.63
CA VAL A 106 -16.86 -20.11 -5.73
C VAL A 106 -17.21 -19.52 -4.36
N LEU A 107 -16.39 -18.62 -3.82
CA LEU A 107 -16.62 -18.02 -2.49
C LEU A 107 -17.77 -17.01 -2.46
N THR A 108 -17.97 -16.25 -3.55
CA THR A 108 -18.94 -15.15 -3.62
C THR A 108 -20.21 -15.51 -4.40
N GLY A 109 -20.31 -16.73 -4.95
CA GLY A 109 -21.36 -17.06 -5.92
C GLY A 109 -21.27 -16.18 -7.18
N GLY A 110 -20.06 -15.77 -7.55
CA GLY A 110 -19.83 -14.74 -8.55
C GLY A 110 -20.19 -13.34 -8.03
N MET A 111 -21.34 -12.82 -8.45
CA MET A 111 -21.84 -11.49 -8.06
C MET A 111 -22.90 -11.52 -6.95
N GLU A 112 -23.35 -12.71 -6.52
CA GLU A 112 -24.45 -12.88 -5.57
C GLU A 112 -24.11 -12.37 -4.16
N GLU A 113 -22.91 -12.68 -3.67
CA GLU A 113 -22.44 -12.33 -2.33
C GLU A 113 -21.25 -11.38 -2.38
N LEU A 114 -21.42 -10.23 -3.04
CA LEU A 114 -20.40 -9.20 -3.20
C LEU A 114 -19.71 -8.79 -1.89
N TRP A 115 -20.45 -8.75 -0.78
CA TRP A 115 -19.91 -8.38 0.53
C TRP A 115 -18.77 -9.33 0.98
N LYS A 116 -18.81 -10.62 0.62
CA LYS A 116 -17.73 -11.58 0.89
C LYS A 116 -16.48 -11.25 0.08
N GLY A 117 -16.66 -10.80 -1.16
CA GLY A 117 -15.56 -10.29 -1.99
C GLY A 117 -14.92 -9.04 -1.38
N GLN A 118 -15.74 -8.07 -0.95
CA GLN A 118 -15.23 -6.85 -0.29
C GLN A 118 -14.47 -7.17 1.00
N GLU A 119 -14.96 -8.14 1.77
CA GLU A 119 -14.28 -8.62 2.97
C GLU A 119 -12.93 -9.26 2.66
N LEU A 120 -12.87 -10.13 1.65
CA LEU A 120 -11.62 -10.75 1.20
C LEU A 120 -10.60 -9.68 0.77
N PHE A 121 -11.03 -8.69 0.01
CA PHE A 121 -10.17 -7.58 -0.42
C PHE A 121 -9.77 -6.66 0.72
N ARG A 122 -10.59 -6.50 1.77
CA ARG A 122 -10.19 -5.81 3.00
C ARG A 122 -9.03 -6.54 3.68
N VAL A 123 -9.15 -7.86 3.83
CA VAL A 123 -8.07 -8.68 4.42
C VAL A 123 -6.81 -8.58 3.56
N LEU A 124 -6.94 -8.70 2.24
CA LEU A 124 -5.83 -8.55 1.30
C LEU A 124 -5.14 -7.19 1.41
N TYR A 125 -5.92 -6.10 1.55
CA TYR A 125 -5.37 -4.76 1.80
C TYR A 125 -4.55 -4.72 3.09
N LEU A 126 -5.10 -5.23 4.20
CA LEU A 126 -4.42 -5.20 5.50
C LEU A 126 -3.13 -6.02 5.50
N LEU A 127 -3.13 -7.17 4.82
CA LEU A 127 -1.93 -7.98 4.63
C LEU A 127 -0.89 -7.23 3.78
N THR A 128 -1.31 -6.62 2.67
CA THR A 128 -0.39 -5.85 1.80
C THR A 128 0.18 -4.63 2.52
N MET A 129 -0.65 -3.91 3.28
CA MET A 129 -0.21 -2.80 4.12
C MET A 129 0.75 -3.31 5.21
N GLY A 130 0.45 -4.44 5.85
CA GLY A 130 1.32 -5.05 6.85
C GLY A 130 2.71 -5.39 6.30
N LEU A 131 2.76 -5.99 5.11
CA LEU A 131 4.03 -6.26 4.41
C LEU A 131 4.76 -4.98 4.04
N THR A 132 4.04 -3.97 3.54
CA THR A 132 4.63 -2.66 3.21
C THR A 132 5.28 -2.04 4.44
N LEU A 133 4.58 -2.04 5.59
CA LEU A 133 5.11 -1.52 6.85
C LEU A 133 6.30 -2.36 7.36
N ALA A 134 6.27 -3.69 7.19
CA ALA A 134 7.40 -4.56 7.53
C ALA A 134 8.65 -4.22 6.70
N VAL A 135 8.50 -3.94 5.40
CA VAL A 135 9.60 -3.44 4.57
C VAL A 135 10.15 -2.13 5.13
N TYR A 136 9.27 -1.17 5.50
CA TYR A 136 9.71 0.09 6.13
C TYR A 136 10.48 -0.12 7.43
N LEU A 137 10.07 -1.09 8.25
CA LEU A 137 10.80 -1.45 9.48
C LEU A 137 12.17 -2.03 9.18
N ASN A 138 12.29 -2.90 8.18
CA ASN A 138 13.55 -3.53 7.81
C ASN A 138 14.57 -2.54 7.23
N ILE A 139 14.12 -1.53 6.48
CA ILE A 139 15.02 -0.51 5.89
C ILE A 139 15.37 0.63 6.87
N GLN A 140 14.88 0.57 8.10
CA GLN A 140 15.02 1.67 9.05
C GLN A 140 16.46 1.85 9.56
N GLU A 141 17.16 0.74 9.81
CA GLU A 141 18.56 0.74 10.23
C GLU A 141 19.51 1.35 9.17
N PRO A 142 19.37 1.05 7.86
CA PRO A 142 20.22 1.67 6.84
C PRO A 142 19.83 3.11 6.44
N TYR A 143 18.54 3.48 6.40
CA TYR A 143 18.11 4.75 5.77
C TYR A 143 17.41 5.74 6.69
N ARG A 144 17.01 5.33 7.91
CA ARG A 144 16.33 6.20 8.89
C ARG A 144 15.16 6.97 8.28
N VAL A 145 14.23 6.23 7.68
CA VAL A 145 13.07 6.82 7.00
C VAL A 145 12.12 7.43 8.04
N PRO A 146 11.71 8.70 7.86
CA PRO A 146 10.75 9.32 8.76
C PRO A 146 9.36 8.66 8.70
N PRO A 147 8.65 8.53 9.85
CA PRO A 147 7.33 7.91 9.91
C PRO A 147 6.25 8.55 9.00
N TYR A 148 6.39 9.85 8.65
CA TYR A 148 5.35 10.54 7.88
C TYR A 148 5.02 9.89 6.53
N VAL A 149 5.99 9.19 5.92
CA VAL A 149 5.82 8.49 4.65
C VAL A 149 4.74 7.40 4.77
N MET A 150 4.69 6.71 5.91
CA MET A 150 3.71 5.64 6.16
C MET A 150 2.29 6.20 6.30
N TYR A 151 2.13 7.40 6.87
CA TYR A 151 0.82 8.05 6.95
C TYR A 151 0.30 8.46 5.57
N LEU A 152 1.18 8.95 4.69
CA LEU A 152 0.81 9.31 3.31
C LEU A 152 0.32 8.09 2.53
N LEU A 153 0.94 6.94 2.74
CA LEU A 153 0.50 5.67 2.15
C LEU A 153 -0.87 5.24 2.68
N ALA A 154 -1.07 5.28 4.00
CA ALA A 154 -2.31 4.86 4.64
C ALA A 154 -3.53 5.71 4.21
N ILE A 155 -3.36 7.03 4.09
CA ILE A 155 -4.48 7.96 3.81
C ILE A 155 -4.89 7.97 2.32
N SER A 156 -4.25 7.16 1.46
CA SER A 156 -4.52 7.17 0.03
C SER A 156 -5.94 6.68 -0.32
N LYS A 157 -6.83 7.64 -0.61
CA LYS A 157 -8.21 7.38 -1.05
C LYS A 157 -8.30 6.44 -2.25
N ARG A 158 -7.34 6.57 -3.17
CA ARG A 158 -7.28 5.74 -4.39
C ARG A 158 -7.02 4.28 -4.03
N LEU A 159 -6.12 3.99 -3.10
CA LEU A 159 -5.86 2.62 -2.65
C LEU A 159 -7.09 2.00 -1.98
N HIS A 160 -7.76 2.71 -1.07
CA HIS A 160 -9.00 2.22 -0.45
C HIS A 160 -10.04 1.87 -1.51
N SER A 161 -10.19 2.74 -2.51
CA SER A 161 -11.18 2.55 -3.55
C SER A 161 -10.85 1.40 -4.50
N ILE A 162 -9.57 1.20 -4.88
CA ILE A 162 -9.15 0.07 -5.72
C ILE A 162 -9.39 -1.27 -5.02
N TYR A 163 -9.04 -1.39 -3.74
CA TYR A 163 -9.19 -2.64 -3.00
C TYR A 163 -10.65 -2.96 -2.69
N VAL A 164 -11.35 -2.11 -1.92
CA VAL A 164 -12.65 -2.49 -1.34
C VAL A 164 -13.87 -2.02 -2.12
N LEU A 165 -13.71 -1.07 -3.06
CA LEU A 165 -14.82 -0.56 -3.87
C LEU A 165 -14.79 -1.02 -5.32
N ARG A 166 -13.69 -1.59 -5.82
CA ARG A 166 -13.54 -2.06 -7.21
C ARG A 166 -13.11 -3.51 -7.33
N LEU A 167 -12.36 -4.04 -6.36
CA LEU A 167 -11.90 -5.44 -6.30
C LEU A 167 -11.00 -5.80 -7.49
N PHE A 168 -10.01 -4.95 -7.77
CA PHE A 168 -9.08 -5.09 -8.90
C PHE A 168 -8.03 -6.17 -8.69
N ASN A 169 -7.65 -6.84 -9.79
CA ASN A 169 -6.62 -7.88 -9.77
C ASN A 169 -5.24 -7.36 -9.31
N ASP A 170 -4.95 -6.08 -9.59
CA ASP A 170 -3.69 -5.41 -9.21
C ASP A 170 -3.36 -5.52 -7.71
N CYS A 171 -4.38 -5.68 -6.86
CA CYS A 171 -4.23 -5.91 -5.43
C CYS A 171 -3.45 -7.20 -5.13
N PHE A 172 -3.76 -8.30 -5.83
CA PHE A 172 -3.05 -9.56 -5.66
C PHE A 172 -1.61 -9.46 -6.15
N THR A 173 -1.40 -8.81 -7.31
CA THR A 173 -0.07 -8.54 -7.85
C THR A 173 0.78 -7.77 -6.84
N THR A 174 0.22 -6.70 -6.27
CA THR A 174 0.92 -5.87 -5.29
C THR A 174 1.24 -6.65 -4.01
N PHE A 175 0.28 -7.45 -3.51
CA PHE A 175 0.50 -8.33 -2.36
C PHE A 175 1.68 -9.28 -2.59
N PHE A 176 1.70 -10.02 -3.70
CA PHE A 176 2.77 -10.96 -4.00
C PHE A 176 4.12 -10.28 -4.21
N MET A 177 4.14 -9.08 -4.79
CA MET A 177 5.36 -8.28 -4.93
C MET A 177 5.95 -7.93 -3.56
N TYR A 178 5.15 -7.38 -2.64
CA TYR A 178 5.62 -7.05 -1.29
C TYR A 178 5.98 -8.30 -0.49
N TRP A 179 5.24 -9.39 -0.65
CA TRP A 179 5.55 -10.68 -0.03
C TRP A 179 6.94 -11.17 -0.46
N MET A 180 7.23 -11.12 -1.76
CA MET A 180 8.54 -11.49 -2.30
C MET A 180 9.65 -10.59 -1.76
N LEU A 181 9.41 -9.28 -1.65
CA LEU A 181 10.37 -8.33 -1.08
C LEU A 181 10.67 -8.63 0.40
N CYS A 182 9.64 -8.92 1.21
CA CYS A 182 9.82 -9.30 2.61
C CYS A 182 10.65 -10.58 2.73
N LEU A 183 10.29 -11.64 1.99
CA LEU A 183 11.05 -12.89 1.99
C LEU A 183 12.51 -12.69 1.59
N ARG A 184 12.77 -11.85 0.58
CA ARG A 184 14.13 -11.53 0.16
C ARG A 184 14.91 -10.78 1.23
N SER A 185 14.24 -9.91 2.00
CA SER A 185 14.91 -9.14 3.06
C SER A 185 15.41 -10.04 4.19
N GLU A 186 14.64 -11.08 4.55
CA GLU A 186 15.03 -12.05 5.58
C GLU A 186 16.25 -12.89 5.16
N HIS A 187 16.34 -13.27 3.88
CA HIS A 187 17.46 -14.08 3.37
C HIS A 187 18.75 -13.30 3.08
N GLN A 188 18.74 -11.96 3.08
CA GLN A 188 19.98 -11.19 2.95
C GLN A 188 20.87 -11.33 4.19
N ASP A 189 20.31 -11.59 5.36
CA ASP A 189 21.05 -11.78 6.60
C ASP A 189 21.82 -13.13 6.63
N GLU A 190 21.45 -14.08 5.77
CA GLU A 190 22.08 -15.41 5.67
C GLU A 190 23.16 -15.50 4.60
N CYS A 191 23.25 -14.52 3.68
CA CYS A 191 24.23 -14.56 2.60
C CYS A 191 25.58 -14.02 3.11
N PRO A 192 26.66 -14.83 3.10
CA PRO A 192 27.99 -14.31 3.40
C PRO A 192 28.29 -13.19 2.42
N THR A 193 28.59 -12.01 2.95
CA THR A 193 28.96 -10.80 2.21
C THR A 193 29.72 -11.17 0.94
N LEU A 194 29.12 -10.92 -0.22
CA LEU A 194 29.85 -10.99 -1.49
C LEU A 194 31.10 -10.11 -1.31
N PRO A 195 32.30 -10.60 -1.68
CA PRO A 195 33.52 -9.83 -1.53
C PRO A 195 33.32 -8.48 -2.19
N SER A 196 33.70 -7.41 -1.48
CA SER A 196 33.65 -6.05 -2.00
C SER A 196 34.33 -6.05 -3.36
N TRP A 197 33.57 -5.68 -4.39
CA TRP A 197 34.10 -5.58 -5.75
C TRP A 197 35.11 -4.42 -5.73
N THR A 198 36.38 -4.75 -5.52
CA THR A 198 37.47 -3.79 -5.70
C THR A 198 37.61 -3.58 -7.20
N PRO A 199 37.51 -2.34 -7.72
CA PRO A 199 37.67 -2.12 -9.14
C PRO A 199 39.13 -2.36 -9.51
N THR A 200 39.47 -3.57 -9.96
CA THR A 200 40.74 -3.82 -10.62
C THR A 200 40.70 -3.18 -11.99
N GLY A 201 41.22 -1.95 -12.09
CA GLY A 201 42.05 -1.45 -13.20
C GLY A 201 41.55 -1.60 -14.64
N GLY A 202 40.27 -1.83 -14.89
CA GLY A 202 39.68 -1.87 -16.23
C GLY A 202 39.10 -0.51 -16.59
N VAL A 203 39.68 0.15 -17.59
CA VAL A 203 39.16 1.38 -18.18
C VAL A 203 37.76 1.08 -18.76
N PHE A 204 36.71 1.53 -18.06
CA PHE A 204 35.36 1.56 -18.62
C PHE A 204 35.27 2.70 -19.65
N PRO A 205 34.61 2.50 -20.81
CA PRO A 205 34.27 3.61 -21.68
C PRO A 205 33.32 4.54 -20.94
N GLN A 206 33.63 5.83 -20.95
CA GLN A 206 32.95 6.90 -20.22
C GLN A 206 31.44 6.84 -20.46
N GLN A 207 30.70 6.36 -19.46
CA GLN A 207 29.25 6.35 -19.45
C GLN A 207 28.78 7.79 -19.21
N ARG A 208 27.96 8.30 -20.13
CA ARG A 208 27.38 9.65 -20.11
C ARG A 208 26.60 9.87 -18.81
N GLU A 209 26.91 10.96 -18.09
CA GLU A 209 26.25 11.36 -16.84
C GLU A 209 24.71 11.46 -17.02
N PRO A 210 23.90 10.91 -16.10
CA PRO A 210 22.45 11.10 -16.10
C PRO A 210 22.07 12.26 -15.16
N ASP A 211 22.34 13.50 -15.59
CA ASP A 211 22.02 14.70 -14.80
C ASP A 211 20.60 15.24 -15.05
N ALA A 212 19.71 14.46 -15.68
CA ALA A 212 18.46 14.99 -16.22
C ALA A 212 17.16 14.28 -15.76
N GLU A 213 17.21 13.22 -14.95
CA GLU A 213 15.99 12.42 -14.67
C GLU A 213 15.38 12.61 -13.27
N LEU A 214 16.03 13.32 -12.34
CA LEU A 214 15.45 13.55 -11.00
C LEU A 214 14.31 14.59 -10.99
N GLY A 215 14.23 15.44 -12.01
CA GLY A 215 13.14 16.41 -12.15
C GLY A 215 11.80 15.78 -12.55
N ASP A 216 11.84 14.73 -13.36
CA ASP A 216 10.65 14.16 -13.99
C ASP A 216 9.91 13.16 -13.10
N ALA A 217 10.61 12.51 -12.16
CA ALA A 217 10.00 11.61 -11.18
C ALA A 217 9.05 12.35 -10.21
N VAL A 218 9.38 13.59 -9.84
CA VAL A 218 8.56 14.43 -8.96
C VAL A 218 7.30 14.93 -9.68
N VAL A 219 7.41 15.21 -10.98
CA VAL A 219 6.27 15.61 -11.83
C VAL A 219 5.31 14.44 -12.04
N TRP A 220 5.81 13.23 -12.28
CA TRP A 220 4.99 12.02 -12.42
C TRP A 220 4.22 11.62 -11.14
N MET A 221 4.86 11.73 -9.96
CA MET A 221 4.18 11.43 -8.69
C MET A 221 3.03 12.41 -8.40
N SER A 222 3.10 13.66 -8.88
CA SER A 222 2.03 14.65 -8.70
C SER A 222 0.77 14.35 -9.53
N THR A 223 0.91 13.66 -10.66
CA THR A 223 -0.21 13.33 -11.56
C THR A 223 -0.99 12.07 -11.11
N ILE A 224 -0.37 11.17 -10.36
CA ILE A 224 -1.01 9.92 -9.86
C ILE A 224 -1.81 10.16 -8.57
N LEU A 225 -1.48 11.19 -7.78
CA LEU A 225 -2.10 11.45 -6.48
C LEU A 225 -3.43 12.24 -6.55
N TRP A 226 -3.84 12.73 -7.73
CA TRP A 226 -5.00 13.63 -7.89
C TRP A 226 -5.95 13.30 -9.06
N ASN A 227 -5.94 12.06 -9.55
CA ASN A 227 -7.03 11.52 -10.35
C ASN A 227 -7.55 10.24 -9.71
#